data_AF-A0A356KE91-F1
#
_entry.id   AF-A0A356KE91-F1
#
_cell.length_a   1.000
_cell.length_b   1.000
_cell.length_c   1.000
_cell.angle_alpha   90.00
_cell.angle_beta   90.00
_cell.angle_gamma   90.00
#
_symmetry.space_group_name_H-M   'P 1'
#
loop_
_entity.id
_entity.type
_entity.pdbx_description
1 polymer ?
#
loop_
_entity_poly.entity_id
_entity_poly.type
_entity_poly.pdbx_seq_one_letter_code
_entity_poly.pdbx_strand_id
1 'polypeptide(L)'
;MAPEQIEDSKRAGPLADVYGLGGLLYTVICRQPPYTGKSVGTVLRKVQQGALDLPRDLVPDLEPDLEAICLKALAREPSERYESAEAFSRALDEWVKGRLGKSGPVRLKGPGEE
;
A
#
# COMPACT_ATOMS: atom_id res chain seq x y z
N MET A 1 11.14 -3.20 1.09
CA MET A 1 11.84 -3.45 -0.19
C MET A 1 10.89 -4.19 -1.09
N ALA A 2 10.82 -3.82 -2.36
CA ALA A 2 10.02 -4.56 -3.34
C ALA A 2 10.68 -5.93 -3.63
N PRO A 3 9.91 -6.99 -3.97
CA PRO A 3 10.46 -8.32 -4.24
C PRO A 3 11.59 -8.33 -5.26
N GLU A 4 11.41 -7.60 -6.37
CA GLU A 4 12.40 -7.49 -7.44
C GLU A 4 13.70 -6.83 -6.99
N GLN A 5 13.67 -5.93 -5.99
CA GLN A 5 14.88 -5.32 -5.42
C GLN A 5 15.70 -6.32 -4.60
N ILE A 6 15.05 -7.34 -4.04
CA ILE A 6 15.68 -8.42 -3.27
C ILE A 6 16.31 -9.43 -4.24
N GLU A 7 15.64 -9.71 -5.36
CA GLU A 7 16.13 -10.63 -6.39
C GLU A 7 17.29 -10.04 -7.20
N ASP A 8 17.12 -8.82 -7.72
CA ASP A 8 18.17 -8.08 -8.43
C ASP A 8 17.88 -6.57 -8.36
N SER A 9 18.67 -5.85 -7.57
CA SER A 9 18.50 -4.42 -7.36
C SER A 9 18.58 -3.58 -8.65
N LYS A 10 19.20 -4.10 -9.72
CA LYS A 10 19.27 -3.41 -11.02
C LYS A 10 17.96 -3.43 -11.79
N ARG A 11 17.03 -4.32 -11.43
CA ARG A 11 15.70 -4.41 -12.04
C ARG A 11 14.67 -3.49 -11.38
N ALA A 12 15.08 -2.80 -10.31
CA ALA A 12 14.23 -1.84 -9.62
C ALA A 12 13.96 -0.63 -10.53
N GLY A 13 12.68 -0.35 -10.76
CA GLY A 13 12.22 0.82 -11.48
C GLY A 13 11.12 1.56 -10.69
N PRO A 14 10.39 2.49 -11.33
CA PRO A 14 9.34 3.27 -10.68
C PRO A 14 8.25 2.44 -9.97
N LEU A 15 7.99 1.22 -10.46
CA LEU A 15 7.01 0.31 -9.85
C LEU A 15 7.46 -0.23 -8.48
N ALA A 16 8.76 -0.19 -8.17
CA ALA A 16 9.27 -0.51 -6.84
C ALA A 16 8.87 0.57 -5.82
N ASP A 17 8.81 1.85 -6.24
CA ASP A 17 8.32 2.94 -5.40
C ASP A 17 6.82 2.82 -5.14
N VAL A 18 6.03 2.40 -6.14
CA VAL A 18 4.59 2.09 -5.96
C VAL A 18 4.41 1.03 -4.88
N TYR A 19 5.23 -0.02 -4.90
CA TYR A 19 5.22 -1.04 -3.85
C TYR A 19 5.60 -0.48 -2.47
N GLY A 20 6.62 0.38 -2.42
CA GLY A 20 7.02 1.07 -1.20
C GLY A 20 5.90 1.92 -0.61
N LEU A 21 5.21 2.70 -1.44
CA LEU A 21 4.05 3.51 -1.04
C LEU A 21 2.86 2.64 -0.62
N GLY A 22 2.62 1.50 -1.30
CA GLY A 22 1.64 0.51 -0.87
C GLY A 22 1.93 -0.04 0.53
N GLY A 23 3.20 -0.33 0.81
CA GLY A 23 3.65 -0.76 2.15
C GLY A 23 3.50 0.32 3.22
N LEU A 24 3.72 1.59 2.86
CA LEU A 24 3.45 2.73 3.74
C LEU A 24 1.95 2.84 4.05
N LEU A 25 1.09 2.78 3.02
CA LEU A 25 -0.36 2.80 3.18
C LEU A 25 -0.83 1.66 4.08
N TYR A 26 -0.35 0.43 3.84
CA TYR A 26 -0.64 -0.72 4.69
C TYR A 26 -0.27 -0.42 6.15
N THR A 27 0.91 0.14 6.38
CA THR A 27 1.40 0.46 7.73
C THR A 27 0.54 1.50 8.43
N VAL A 28 0.05 2.50 7.70
CA VAL A 28 -0.86 3.53 8.23
C VAL A 28 -2.20 2.91 8.64
N ILE A 29 -2.75 2.03 7.80
CA ILE A 29 -4.02 1.32 8.05
C ILE A 29 -3.89 0.36 9.23
N CYS A 30 -2.92 -0.55 9.16
CA CYS A 30 -2.80 -1.69 10.07
C CYS A 30 -1.96 -1.39 11.32
N ARG A 31 -1.32 -0.22 11.38
CA ARG A 31 -0.36 0.18 12.44
C ARG A 31 0.86 -0.75 12.59
N GLN A 32 1.11 -1.58 11.59
CA GLN A 32 2.27 -2.46 11.48
C GLN A 32 2.65 -2.68 10.01
N PRO A 33 3.93 -2.97 9.70
CA PRO A 33 4.33 -3.23 8.33
C PRO A 33 3.68 -4.50 7.76
N PRO A 34 3.57 -4.63 6.43
CA PRO A 34 2.93 -5.79 5.77
C PRO A 34 3.67 -7.10 6.03
N TYR A 35 4.97 -7.05 6.33
CA TYR A 35 5.78 -8.23 6.61
C TYR A 35 6.54 -8.06 7.92
N THR A 36 6.28 -8.98 8.85
CA THR A 36 6.93 -9.06 10.16
C THR A 36 7.61 -10.42 10.34
N GLY A 37 8.66 -10.48 11.15
CA GLY A 37 9.39 -11.73 11.41
C GLY A 37 10.52 -11.56 12.44
N LYS A 38 10.99 -12.69 12.98
CA LYS A 38 12.03 -12.72 14.02
C LYS A 38 13.45 -12.42 13.50
N SER A 39 13.64 -12.42 12.18
CA SER A 39 14.92 -12.13 11.53
C SER A 39 14.70 -11.45 10.18
N VAL A 40 15.70 -10.69 9.73
CA VAL A 40 15.69 -10.04 8.41
C VAL A 40 15.44 -11.06 7.30
N GLY A 41 16.11 -12.22 7.33
CA GLY A 41 15.90 -13.28 6.33
C GLY A 41 14.47 -13.82 6.30
N THR A 42 13.79 -13.89 7.45
CA THR A 42 12.37 -14.32 7.50
C THR A 42 11.47 -13.29 6.82
N VAL A 43 11.72 -12.00 7.06
CA VAL A 43 10.96 -10.90 6.45
C VAL A 43 11.18 -10.88 4.94
N LEU A 44 12.43 -10.97 4.47
CA LEU A 44 12.73 -10.99 3.03
C LEU A 44 12.08 -12.18 2.33
N ARG A 45 12.06 -13.38 2.95
CA ARG A 45 11.36 -14.54 2.40
C ARG A 45 9.86 -14.29 2.25
N LYS A 46 9.22 -13.68 3.26
CA LYS A 46 7.79 -13.34 3.19
C LYS A 46 7.50 -12.33 2.08
N VAL A 47 8.35 -11.31 1.92
CA VAL A 47 8.26 -10.34 0.81
C VAL A 47 8.31 -11.06 -0.53
N GLN A 48 9.27 -11.97 -0.73
CA GLN A 48 9.39 -12.74 -1.98
C GLN A 48 8.19 -13.66 -2.23
N GLN A 49 7.50 -14.12 -1.18
CA GLN A 49 6.32 -14.98 -1.28
C GLN A 49 5.01 -14.19 -1.44
N GLY A 50 5.00 -12.88 -1.20
CA GLY A 50 3.76 -12.09 -1.11
C GLY A 50 2.87 -12.49 0.08
N ALA A 51 3.43 -13.12 1.10
CA ALA A 51 2.69 -13.65 2.25
C ALA A 51 2.53 -12.59 3.35
N LEU A 52 1.61 -11.65 3.13
CA LEU A 52 1.18 -10.63 4.10
C LEU A 52 -0.20 -10.96 4.68
N ASP A 53 -0.47 -10.50 5.90
CA ASP A 53 -1.80 -10.60 6.52
C ASP A 53 -2.74 -9.60 5.82
N LEU A 54 -3.99 -9.97 5.56
CA LEU A 54 -4.89 -9.05 4.87
C LEU A 54 -5.25 -7.85 5.76
N PRO A 55 -5.28 -6.61 5.24
CA PRO A 55 -5.65 -5.44 6.02
C PRO A 55 -6.98 -5.59 6.78
N ARG A 56 -8.00 -6.22 6.19
CA ARG A 56 -9.31 -6.46 6.83
C ARG A 56 -9.28 -7.55 7.90
N ASP A 57 -8.30 -8.45 7.89
CA ASP A 57 -8.11 -9.41 8.99
C ASP A 57 -7.63 -8.69 10.25
N LEU A 58 -6.89 -7.58 10.08
CA LEU A 58 -6.35 -6.76 11.18
C LEU A 58 -7.27 -5.60 11.56
N VAL A 59 -8.00 -5.05 10.59
CA VAL A 59 -8.90 -3.90 10.73
C VAL A 59 -10.26 -4.28 10.11
N PRO A 60 -11.13 -4.98 10.84
CA PRO A 60 -12.38 -5.53 10.28
C PRO A 60 -13.33 -4.50 9.65
N ASP A 61 -13.31 -3.26 10.17
CA ASP A 61 -14.14 -2.15 9.68
C ASP A 61 -13.52 -1.43 8.45
N LEU A 62 -12.36 -1.89 7.96
CA LEU A 62 -11.75 -1.32 6.78
C LEU A 62 -12.61 -1.57 5.54
N GLU A 63 -12.80 -0.51 4.76
CA GLU A 63 -13.56 -0.56 3.51
C GLU A 63 -12.86 -1.47 2.48
N PRO A 64 -13.59 -2.40 1.82
CA PRO A 64 -13.03 -3.32 0.83
C PRO A 64 -12.27 -2.62 -0.31
N ASP A 65 -12.75 -1.44 -0.73
CA ASP A 65 -12.12 -0.69 -1.83
C ASP A 65 -10.71 -0.19 -1.44
N LEU A 66 -10.54 0.27 -0.20
CA LEU A 66 -9.23 0.73 0.28
C LEU A 66 -8.27 -0.45 0.47
N GLU A 67 -8.77 -1.60 0.92
CA GLU A 67 -7.98 -2.84 0.96
C GLU A 67 -7.51 -3.23 -0.45
N ALA A 68 -8.41 -3.25 -1.43
CA ALA A 68 -8.08 -3.60 -2.81
C ALA A 68 -7.01 -2.68 -3.41
N ILE A 69 -7.12 -1.37 -3.15
CA ILE A 69 -6.12 -0.37 -3.56
C ILE A 69 -4.76 -0.67 -2.92
N CYS A 70 -4.74 -0.97 -1.62
CA CYS A 70 -3.51 -1.30 -0.88
C CYS A 70 -2.86 -2.60 -1.40
N LEU A 71 -3.64 -3.67 -1.56
CA LEU A 71 -3.16 -4.97 -2.02
C LEU A 71 -2.66 -4.91 -3.47
N LYS A 72 -3.31 -4.14 -4.34
CA LYS A 72 -2.84 -3.93 -5.72
C LYS A 72 -1.46 -3.26 -5.75
N ALA A 73 -1.24 -2.22 -4.95
CA ALA A 73 0.07 -1.58 -4.85
C ALA A 73 1.16 -2.55 -4.32
N LEU A 74 0.77 -3.47 -3.43
CA LEU A 74 1.63 -4.50 -2.83
C LEU A 74 1.73 -5.80 -3.64
N ALA A 75 1.21 -5.85 -4.87
CA ALA A 75 1.30 -7.04 -5.70
C ALA A 75 2.76 -7.47 -5.91
N ARG A 76 3.01 -8.78 -5.86
CA ARG A 76 4.37 -9.33 -6.00
C ARG A 76 4.96 -8.96 -7.36
N GLU A 77 4.23 -9.25 -8.43
CA GLU A 77 4.66 -8.94 -9.78
C GLU A 77 4.46 -7.44 -10.08
N PRO A 78 5.49 -6.70 -10.54
CA PRO A 78 5.36 -5.28 -10.85
C PRO A 78 4.24 -4.98 -11.86
N SER A 79 3.97 -5.87 -12.81
CA SER A 79 2.91 -5.71 -13.82
C SER A 79 1.49 -5.77 -13.26
N GLU A 80 1.30 -6.30 -12.06
CA GLU A 80 -0.01 -6.36 -11.39
C GLU A 80 -0.27 -5.12 -10.53
N ARG A 81 0.73 -4.25 -10.36
CA ARG A 81 0.63 -3.01 -9.58
C ARG A 81 -0.03 -1.90 -10.40
N TYR A 82 -0.13 -0.72 -9.80
CA TYR A 82 -0.43 0.49 -10.56
C TYR A 82 0.73 0.83 -11.49
N GLU A 83 0.42 1.22 -12.72
CA GLU A 83 1.39 1.56 -13.76
C GLU A 83 2.32 2.73 -13.38
N SER A 84 1.90 3.55 -12.41
CA SER A 84 2.68 4.67 -11.88
C SER A 84 2.21 5.08 -10.49
N ALA A 85 3.02 5.88 -9.80
CA ALA A 85 2.63 6.52 -8.55
C ALA A 85 1.44 7.48 -8.73
N GLU A 86 1.31 8.12 -9.90
CA GLU A 86 0.16 8.97 -10.22
C GLU A 86 -1.12 8.15 -10.32
N ALA A 87 -1.07 6.99 -10.98
CA ALA A 87 -2.22 6.08 -11.08
C ALA A 87 -2.65 5.56 -9.69
N PHE A 88 -1.69 5.28 -8.82
CA PHE A 88 -1.96 4.92 -7.42
C PHE A 88 -2.62 6.07 -6.64
N SER A 89 -2.06 7.28 -6.73
CA SER A 89 -2.64 8.49 -6.10
C SER A 89 -4.07 8.74 -6.58
N ARG A 90 -4.31 8.64 -7.89
CA ARG A 90 -5.64 8.83 -8.49
C ARG A 90 -6.66 7.83 -7.94
N ALA A 91 -6.27 6.57 -7.75
CA ALA A 91 -7.15 5.57 -7.16
C ALA A 91 -7.55 5.92 -5.72
N LEU A 92 -6.60 6.43 -4.92
CA LEU A 92 -6.87 6.92 -3.56
C LEU A 92 -7.77 8.16 -3.56
N ASP A 93 -7.52 9.11 -4.45
CA ASP A 93 -8.33 10.33 -4.57
C ASP A 93 -9.79 10.01 -4.93
N GLU A 94 -10.01 9.09 -5.88
CA GLU A 94 -11.36 8.65 -6.25
C GLU A 94 -12.06 7.91 -5.09
N TRP A 95 -11.33 7.10 -4.33
CA TRP A 95 -11.89 6.48 -3.12
C TRP A 95 -12.28 7.55 -2.08
N VAL A 96 -11.43 8.54 -1.81
CA VAL A 96 -11.74 9.64 -0.88
C VAL A 96 -12.96 10.43 -1.37
N LYS A 97 -13.02 10.82 -2.64
CA LYS A 97 -14.18 11.54 -3.20
C LYS A 97 -15.47 10.73 -3.09
N GLY A 98 -15.41 9.43 -3.41
CA GLY A 98 -16.53 8.50 -3.28
C GLY A 98 -17.04 8.40 -1.85
N ARG A 99 -16.14 8.49 -0.85
CA ARG A 99 -16.51 8.61 0.56
C ARG A 99 -17.11 9.96 0.92
N LEU A 100 -16.55 11.06 0.43
CA LEU A 100 -17.06 12.41 0.70
C LEU A 100 -18.46 12.67 0.11
N GLY A 101 -18.78 11.99 -0.99
CA GLY A 101 -20.13 11.97 -1.54
C GLY A 101 -21.12 11.17 -0.68
N LYS A 102 -20.65 10.18 0.09
CA LYS A 102 -21.46 9.33 0.99
C LYS A 102 -21.54 9.85 2.43
N SER A 103 -20.52 10.60 2.87
CA SER A 103 -20.40 11.22 4.19
C SER A 103 -19.84 12.60 3.93
N GLY A 104 -20.62 13.67 4.16
CA GLY A 104 -20.29 15.05 3.75
C GLY A 104 -18.84 15.51 4.05
N PRO A 105 -18.38 16.60 3.42
CA PRO A 105 -16.96 16.87 3.19
C PRO A 105 -16.11 16.86 4.47
N VAL A 106 -15.15 15.93 4.55
CA VAL A 106 -14.06 15.95 5.53
C VAL A 106 -13.08 17.02 5.07
N ARG A 107 -13.08 18.14 5.79
CA ARG A 107 -12.13 19.24 5.58
C ARG A 107 -10.81 18.88 6.25
N LEU A 108 -9.82 18.45 5.46
CA LEU A 108 -8.44 18.41 5.95
C LEU A 108 -7.96 19.85 6.07
N LYS A 109 -7.73 20.31 7.32
CA LYS A 109 -7.16 21.64 7.57
C LYS A 109 -5.73 21.63 7.05
N GLY A 110 -5.41 22.50 6.10
CA GLY A 110 -4.06 22.63 5.55
C GLY A 110 -3.08 23.04 6.65
N PRO A 111 -1.80 22.61 6.58
CA PRO A 111 -0.79 23.05 7.53
C PRO A 111 -0.47 24.53 7.26
N GLY A 112 -0.95 25.44 8.12
CA GLY A 112 -0.59 26.86 8.07
C GLY A 112 -1.67 27.90 8.41
N GLU A 113 -2.72 27.56 9.16
CA GLU A 113 -3.64 28.56 9.73
C GLU A 113 -3.58 28.55 11.26
N GLU A 114 -2.63 29.32 11.79
CA GLU A 114 -2.69 29.99 13.09
C GLU A 114 -2.52 31.50 12.88
#